data_AF-A0A931IIM8-F1
#
_entry.id   AF-A0A931IIM8-F1
#
_cell.length_a   1.000
_cell.length_b   1.000
_cell.length_c   1.000
_cell.angle_alpha   90.00
_cell.angle_beta   90.00
_cell.angle_gamma   90.00
#
_symmetry.space_group_name_H-M   'P 1'
#
loop_
_entity.id
_entity.type
_entity.pdbx_description
1 polymer ?
#
loop_
_entity_poly.entity_id
_entity_poly.type
_entity_poly.pdbx_seq_one_letter_code
_entity_poly.pdbx_strand_id
1 'polypeptide(L)'
;MNAAACSERPTSLTAQSAHRIMQRHAHWKGAACVQRAAALELLVALGRYVLDSRRCHVRVLFKSTGLLLDFQCHRSAAEGFARSMSLRADSEICIDRDVHPDMPPLPCSRLWP
;
A
#
# COMPACT_ATOMS: atom_id res chain seq x y z
N MET A 1 15.56 -15.03 1.44
CA MET A 1 16.40 -13.89 1.87
C MET A 1 17.00 -14.24 3.23
N ASN A 2 18.32 -14.10 3.39
CA ASN A 2 19.02 -14.45 4.64
C ASN A 2 18.66 -13.45 5.76
N ALA A 3 18.23 -13.98 6.91
CA ALA A 3 17.85 -13.20 8.10
C ALA A 3 18.99 -12.28 8.61
N ALA A 4 20.25 -12.65 8.35
CA ALA A 4 21.43 -11.88 8.75
C ALA A 4 21.51 -10.47 8.14
N ALA A 5 20.89 -10.23 6.97
CA ALA A 5 20.89 -8.90 6.36
C ALA A 5 19.87 -7.95 6.99
N CYS A 6 18.95 -8.42 7.85
CA CYS A 6 17.83 -7.64 8.37
C CYS A 6 18.00 -7.19 9.83
N SER A 7 19.12 -7.54 10.46
CA SER A 7 19.44 -7.23 11.87
C SER A 7 20.10 -5.86 12.06
N GLU A 8 20.75 -5.31 11.02
CA GLU A 8 21.47 -4.05 11.12
C GLU A 8 20.69 -2.88 10.57
N ARG A 9 20.71 -1.77 11.32
CA ARG A 9 20.09 -0.51 10.90
C ARG A 9 20.98 0.19 9.88
N PRO A 10 20.49 0.55 8.68
CA PRO A 10 21.29 1.25 7.70
C PRO A 10 21.67 2.65 8.21
N THR A 11 22.93 3.03 8.07
CA THR A 11 23.48 4.32 8.53
C THR A 11 23.30 5.45 7.53
N SER A 12 23.16 5.14 6.24
CA SER A 12 22.91 6.10 5.17
C SER A 12 21.76 5.64 4.27
N LEU A 13 20.59 6.24 4.46
CA LEU A 13 19.41 5.99 3.64
C LEU A 13 19.11 7.20 2.77
N THR A 14 18.89 6.96 1.48
CA THR A 14 18.28 7.91 0.57
C THR A 14 16.83 7.49 0.35
N ALA A 15 15.99 8.39 -0.18
CA ALA A 15 14.63 8.02 -0.57
C ALA A 15 14.62 6.81 -1.52
N GLN A 16 15.56 6.74 -2.46
CA GLN A 16 15.65 5.65 -3.43
C GLN A 16 16.06 4.32 -2.77
N SER A 17 17.07 4.32 -1.89
CA SER A 17 17.49 3.09 -1.20
C SER A 17 16.44 2.61 -0.20
N ALA A 18 15.73 3.53 0.46
CA ALA A 18 14.60 3.21 1.32
C ALA A 18 13.44 2.55 0.54
N HIS A 19 13.05 3.08 -0.63
CA HIS A 19 12.03 2.42 -1.47
C HIS A 19 12.46 1.01 -1.88
N ARG A 20 13.71 0.81 -2.30
CA ARG A 20 14.22 -0.53 -2.64
C ARG A 20 14.16 -1.48 -1.44
N ILE A 21 14.47 -0.99 -0.23
CA ILE A 21 14.34 -1.79 0.98
C ILE A 21 12.88 -2.18 1.21
N MET A 22 11.92 -1.26 1.05
CA MET A 22 10.50 -1.55 1.16
C MET A 22 10.06 -2.63 0.15
N GLN A 23 10.43 -2.47 -1.13
CA GLN A 23 10.12 -3.42 -2.21
C GLN A 23 10.69 -4.82 -1.97
N ARG A 24 11.95 -4.93 -1.53
CA ARG A 24 12.56 -6.23 -1.19
C ARG A 24 11.80 -6.94 -0.07
N HIS A 25 11.17 -6.19 0.83
CA HIS A 25 10.42 -6.73 1.96
C HIS A 25 8.91 -6.78 1.70
N ALA A 26 8.46 -6.58 0.46
CA ALA A 26 7.04 -6.50 0.14
C ALA A 26 6.26 -7.77 0.52
N HIS A 27 6.89 -8.93 0.33
CA HIS A 27 6.29 -10.23 0.64
C HIS A 27 6.75 -10.79 2.00
N TRP A 28 7.38 -9.98 2.85
CA TRP A 28 7.92 -10.43 4.12
C TRP A 28 6.80 -10.67 5.15
N LYS A 29 6.61 -11.94 5.55
CA LYS A 29 5.67 -12.37 6.61
C LYS A 29 6.38 -12.77 7.92
N GLY A 30 7.69 -12.56 8.02
CA GLY A 30 8.52 -12.95 9.16
C GLY A 30 8.62 -11.89 10.26
N ALA A 31 9.53 -12.10 11.22
CA ALA A 31 9.79 -11.20 12.34
C ALA A 31 10.14 -9.76 11.89
N ALA A 32 10.01 -8.79 12.80
CA ALA A 32 10.28 -7.38 12.54
C ALA A 32 11.67 -7.15 11.94
N CYS A 33 11.75 -6.43 10.81
CA CYS A 33 12.99 -6.13 10.11
C CYS A 33 13.45 -4.70 10.40
N VAL A 34 14.66 -4.55 10.95
CA VAL A 34 15.24 -3.25 11.35
C VAL A 34 15.49 -2.36 10.13
N GLN A 35 15.88 -2.95 9.00
CA GLN A 35 16.05 -2.19 7.75
C GLN A 35 14.73 -1.63 7.22
N ARG A 36 13.66 -2.44 7.26
CA ARG A 36 12.32 -2.02 6.84
C ARG A 36 11.79 -0.90 7.74
N ALA A 37 12.00 -1.01 9.05
CA ALA A 37 11.65 0.05 10.00
C ALA A 37 12.38 1.37 9.68
N ALA A 38 13.71 1.33 9.51
CA ALA A 38 14.50 2.52 9.20
C ALA A 38 14.15 3.15 7.84
N ALA A 39 13.89 2.32 6.83
CA ALA A 39 13.43 2.80 5.52
C ALA A 39 12.06 3.49 5.62
N LEU A 40 11.12 2.87 6.33
CA LEU A 40 9.79 3.43 6.58
C LEU A 40 9.87 4.76 7.32
N GLU A 41 10.64 4.84 8.41
CA GLU A 41 10.86 6.07 9.17
C GLU A 41 11.39 7.22 8.29
N LEU A 42 12.40 6.94 7.44
CA LEU A 42 12.92 7.96 6.53
C LEU A 42 11.86 8.41 5.52
N LEU A 43 11.15 7.48 4.90
CA LEU A 43 10.16 7.83 3.88
C LEU A 43 9.00 8.64 4.48
N VAL A 44 8.64 8.37 5.74
CA VAL A 44 7.67 9.18 6.49
C VAL A 44 8.22 10.57 6.76
N ALA A 45 9.45 10.69 7.25
CA ALA A 45 10.08 11.98 7.51
C ALA A 45 10.20 12.85 6.25
N LEU A 46 10.39 12.23 5.08
CA LEU A 46 10.43 12.90 3.78
C LEU A 46 9.05 13.18 3.18
N GLY A 47 7.96 12.80 3.85
CA GLY A 47 6.59 12.92 3.33
C GLY A 47 6.31 12.05 2.09
N ARG A 48 7.20 11.10 1.80
CA ARG A 48 7.09 10.14 0.69
C ARG A 48 6.29 8.90 1.06
N TYR A 49 6.06 8.72 2.35
CA TYR A 49 5.25 7.66 2.91
C TYR A 49 4.37 8.27 3.99
N VAL A 50 3.09 7.94 4.01
CA VAL A 50 2.19 8.38 5.08
C VAL A 50 1.83 7.14 5.86
N LEU A 51 2.27 7.06 7.12
CA LEU A 51 1.70 6.13 8.11
C LEU A 51 0.30 6.60 8.48
N ASP A 52 -0.56 6.73 7.48
CA ASP A 52 -1.94 7.11 7.72
C ASP A 52 -2.67 5.84 8.09
N SER A 53 -2.87 5.62 9.38
CA SER A 53 -3.78 4.59 9.90
C SER A 53 -5.21 4.73 9.35
N ARG A 54 -5.51 5.81 8.62
CA ARG A 54 -6.77 6.06 7.92
C ARG A 54 -6.79 5.59 6.47
N ARG A 55 -5.66 5.14 5.93
CA ARG A 55 -5.63 4.50 4.60
C ARG A 55 -6.12 3.07 4.69
N CYS A 56 -6.88 2.67 3.69
CA CYS A 56 -7.36 1.31 3.49
C CYS A 56 -6.95 0.83 2.12
N HIS A 57 -6.86 -0.49 2.01
CA HIS A 57 -6.71 -1.17 0.75
C HIS A 57 -8.10 -1.39 0.16
N VAL A 58 -8.22 -1.12 -1.12
CA VAL A 58 -9.41 -1.38 -1.91
C VAL A 58 -9.02 -2.29 -3.07
N ARG A 59 -9.72 -3.41 -3.15
CA ARG A 59 -9.60 -4.41 -4.20
C ARG A 59 -10.88 -4.45 -5.00
N VAL A 60 -10.77 -4.46 -6.33
CA VAL A 60 -11.90 -4.59 -7.24
C VAL A 60 -11.62 -5.64 -8.29
N LEU A 61 -12.50 -6.62 -8.39
CA LEU A 61 -12.52 -7.61 -9.46
C LEU A 61 -13.69 -7.32 -10.40
N PHE A 62 -13.40 -7.12 -11.68
CA PHE A 62 -14.41 -7.08 -12.73
C PHE A 62 -14.61 -8.49 -13.30
N LYS A 63 -15.73 -9.14 -12.99
CA LYS A 63 -16.04 -10.52 -13.39
C LYS A 63 -16.11 -10.70 -14.91
N SER A 64 -16.53 -9.66 -15.62
CA SER A 64 -16.67 -9.65 -17.08
C SER A 64 -15.33 -9.73 -17.81
N THR A 65 -14.28 -9.13 -17.26
CA THR A 65 -12.95 -9.03 -17.89
C THR A 65 -11.87 -9.81 -17.15
N GLY A 66 -12.13 -10.22 -15.90
CA GLY A 66 -11.12 -10.75 -14.99
C GLY A 66 -10.12 -9.70 -14.50
N LEU A 67 -10.34 -8.42 -14.79
CA LEU A 67 -9.42 -7.35 -14.39
C LEU A 67 -9.48 -7.16 -12.87
N LEU A 68 -8.29 -7.18 -12.26
CA LEU A 68 -8.11 -6.89 -10.85
C LEU A 68 -7.40 -5.55 -10.68
N LEU A 69 -8.00 -4.67 -9.88
CA LEU A 69 -7.41 -3.40 -9.48
C LEU A 69 -7.22 -3.39 -7.96
N ASP A 70 -5.99 -3.13 -7.53
CA ASP A 70 -5.62 -2.99 -6.13
C ASP A 70 -4.99 -1.62 -5.89
N PHE A 71 -5.56 -0.86 -4.97
CA PHE A 71 -5.07 0.48 -4.64
C PHE A 71 -5.31 0.85 -3.18
N GLN A 72 -4.53 1.81 -2.69
CA GLN A 72 -4.68 2.41 -1.37
C GLN A 72 -5.32 3.78 -1.45
N CYS A 73 -6.24 4.09 -0.55
CA CYS A 73 -6.79 5.43 -0.41
C CYS A 73 -7.30 5.70 1.00
N HIS A 74 -7.68 6.95 1.27
CA HIS A 74 -8.33 7.29 2.52
C HIS A 74 -9.73 6.65 2.57
N ARG A 75 -10.16 6.21 3.75
CA ARG A 75 -11.42 5.45 3.89
C ARG A 75 -12.65 6.11 3.29
N SER A 76 -12.79 7.43 3.43
CA SER A 76 -13.88 8.19 2.81
C SER A 76 -13.91 8.07 1.28
N ALA A 77 -12.74 8.08 0.62
CA ALA A 77 -12.64 7.89 -0.82
C ALA A 77 -12.91 6.44 -1.23
N ALA A 78 -12.49 5.46 -0.41
CA ALA A 78 -12.81 4.05 -0.63
C ALA A 78 -14.32 3.79 -0.59
N GLU A 79 -15.03 4.41 0.36
CA GLU A 79 -16.48 4.27 0.51
C GLU A 79 -17.24 4.93 -0.68
N GLY A 80 -16.82 6.12 -1.13
CA GLY A 80 -17.40 6.76 -2.32
C GLY A 80 -17.15 5.95 -3.60
N PHE A 81 -15.93 5.46 -3.76
CA PHE A 81 -15.56 4.54 -4.85
C PHE A 81 -16.42 3.26 -4.83
N ALA A 82 -16.55 2.62 -3.66
CA ALA A 82 -17.31 1.37 -3.52
C ALA A 82 -18.81 1.56 -3.80
N ARG A 83 -19.39 2.69 -3.37
CA ARG A 83 -20.77 3.05 -3.74
C ARG A 83 -20.93 3.25 -5.26
N SER A 84 -19.95 3.89 -5.89
CA SER A 84 -19.99 4.10 -7.34
C SER A 84 -19.90 2.78 -8.12
N MET A 85 -19.07 1.86 -7.64
CA MET A 85 -18.87 0.56 -8.28
C MET A 85 -19.96 -0.46 -7.94
N SER A 86 -20.59 -0.42 -6.76
CA SER A 86 -21.67 -1.37 -6.39
C SER A 86 -22.89 -1.29 -7.31
N LEU A 87 -23.06 -0.20 -8.05
CA LEU A 87 -24.06 -0.06 -9.11
C LEU A 87 -23.79 -0.97 -10.31
N ARG A 88 -22.58 -1.51 -10.43
CA ARG A 88 -22.19 -2.43 -11.50
C ARG A 88 -22.37 -3.88 -11.05
N ALA A 89 -23.22 -4.61 -11.77
CA ALA A 89 -23.48 -6.03 -11.51
C ALA A 89 -22.25 -6.93 -11.72
N ASP A 90 -21.25 -6.47 -12.47
CA ASP A 90 -20.05 -7.24 -12.81
C ASP A 90 -18.87 -6.98 -11.87
N SER A 91 -19.05 -6.17 -10.82
CA SER A 91 -17.95 -5.82 -9.90
C SER A 91 -18.07 -6.55 -8.56
N GLU A 92 -16.92 -6.93 -8.02
CA GLU A 92 -16.77 -7.40 -6.65
C GLU A 92 -15.70 -6.58 -5.95
N ILE A 93 -16.04 -6.02 -4.80
CA ILE A 93 -15.22 -5.01 -4.11
C ILE A 93 -14.94 -5.47 -2.69
N CYS A 94 -13.69 -5.37 -2.29
CA CYS A 94 -13.26 -5.59 -0.92
C CYS A 94 -12.53 -4.34 -0.40
N ILE A 95 -12.82 -3.94 0.84
CA ILE A 95 -12.10 -2.88 1.54
C ILE A 95 -11.56 -3.47 2.84
N ASP A 96 -10.26 -3.46 3.00
CA ASP A 96 -9.59 -3.97 4.20
C ASP A 96 -8.47 -3.03 4.67
N ARG A 97 -7.78 -3.43 5.74
CA ARG A 97 -6.70 -2.64 6.35
C ARG A 97 -5.31 -3.15 5.95
N ASP A 98 -5.22 -4.11 5.03
CA ASP A 98 -3.97 -4.71 4.56
C ASP A 98 -3.29 -3.81 3.51
N VAL A 99 -2.92 -2.61 3.95
CA VAL A 99 -2.27 -1.62 3.10
C VAL A 99 -0.80 -1.94 2.95
N HIS A 100 -0.40 -2.24 1.71
CA HIS A 100 0.99 -2.46 1.36
C HIS A 100 1.70 -1.16 0.91
N PRO A 101 2.96 -0.92 1.34
CA PRO A 101 3.78 0.22 0.93
C PRO A 101 3.82 0.54 -0.56
N ASP A 102 3.93 -0.50 -1.39
CA ASP A 102 4.08 -0.38 -2.84
C ASP A 102 2.74 -0.36 -3.59
N MET A 103 1.62 -0.40 -2.86
CA MET A 103 0.29 -0.34 -3.47
C MET A 103 0.07 1.06 -4.05
N PRO A 104 -0.41 1.18 -5.31
CA PRO A 104 -0.62 2.48 -5.92
C PRO A 104 -1.77 3.22 -5.21
N PRO A 105 -1.77 4.56 -5.19
CA PRO A 105 -2.92 5.31 -4.71
C PRO A 105 -4.14 5.10 -5.64
N LEU A 106 -5.36 5.23 -5.10
CA LEU A 106 -6.58 5.28 -5.93
C LEU A 106 -6.40 6.33 -7.04
N PRO A 107 -6.59 5.96 -8.32
CA PRO A 107 -6.47 6.90 -9.42
C PRO A 107 -7.52 7.99 -9.30
N CYS A 108 -7.06 9.25 -9.26
CA CYS A 108 -7.90 10.44 -9.33
C CYS A 108 -9.09 10.41 -8.34
N SER A 109 -8.81 10.41 -7.03
CA SER A 109 -9.82 10.32 -5.96
C SER A 109 -11.00 11.31 -6.08
N ARG A 110 -10.83 12.43 -6.79
CA ARG A 110 -11.88 13.42 -7.06
C ARG A 110 -12.96 12.95 -8.03
N LEU A 111 -12.73 11.86 -8.75
CA LEU A 111 -13.69 11.28 -9.70
C LEU A 111 -14.74 10.39 -9.01
N TRP A 112 -14.61 10.16 -7.70
CA TRP A 112 -15.39 9.18 -6.95
C TRP A 112 -16.09 9.89 -5.76
N PRO A 113 -17.30 10.46 -5.96
CA PRO A 113 -18.03 11.23 -4.96
C PRO A 113 -18.60 10.39 -3.79
#